data_AF-A0AAE9PQD5-F1
#
_entry.id   AF-A0AAE9PQD5-F1
#
_cell.length_a   1.000
_cell.length_b   1.000
_cell.length_c   1.000
_cell.angle_alpha   90.00
_cell.angle_beta   90.00
_cell.angle_gamma   90.00
#
_symmetry.space_group_name_H-M   'P 1'
#
loop_
_entity.id
_entity.type
_entity.pdbx_description
1 polymer ?
#
loop_
_entity_poly.entity_id
_entity_poly.type
_entity_poly.pdbx_seq_one_letter_code
_entity_poly.pdbx_strand_id
1 'polypeptide(L)'
;MDGSPFAILAPAVFVDFLQSAEDYYQSFIYSSIIRILRYICLAICMLAPAIYVALTTFHQDMIPTVLLLSLSAQREGVPFPAFIEAMIMEVVFEILREAGLRMPRTVGQAVSIVGSIVIGQAAVEANIVSAVMVIVVAITAISSFVIPSYTFAIPIRILRFAFIGIAAMFGVYGLTVGILMLFVHLNGLHSFGVPYLSPFANYKSSEQRDAILRFPYRTNKKHRKN
;
A
#
# COMPACT_ATOMS: atom_id res chain seq x y z
N MET A 1 17.43 20.38 -16.36
CA MET A 1 18.15 20.30 -15.07
C MET A 1 18.22 21.67 -14.45
N ASP A 2 18.43 22.71 -15.24
CA ASP A 2 18.07 24.09 -14.88
C ASP A 2 16.55 24.27 -14.85
N GLY A 3 15.99 24.74 -13.73
CA GLY A 3 14.59 25.20 -13.63
C GLY A 3 13.64 24.41 -12.73
N SER A 4 14.05 23.29 -12.13
CA SER A 4 13.25 22.58 -11.12
C SER A 4 13.52 23.17 -9.73
N PRO A 5 12.50 23.67 -8.99
CA PRO A 5 12.67 24.15 -7.61
C PRO A 5 12.87 23.02 -6.58
N PHE A 6 12.85 21.75 -7.02
CA PHE A 6 13.06 20.60 -6.15
C PHE A 6 14.54 20.24 -6.04
N ALA A 7 15.04 20.17 -4.81
CA ALA A 7 16.38 19.65 -4.51
C ALA A 7 16.45 18.15 -4.82
N ILE A 8 17.52 17.71 -5.47
CA ILE A 8 17.77 16.30 -5.74
C ILE A 8 18.29 15.66 -4.43
N LEU A 9 17.55 14.67 -3.93
CA LEU A 9 17.94 13.91 -2.75
C LEU A 9 18.61 12.61 -3.21
N ALA A 10 19.92 12.50 -2.96
CA ALA A 10 20.73 11.32 -3.29
C ALA A 10 21.72 11.05 -2.14
N PRO A 11 21.92 9.78 -1.73
CA PRO A 11 21.21 8.57 -2.16
C PRO A 11 19.75 8.55 -1.65
N ALA A 12 18.88 7.84 -2.35
CA ALA A 12 17.49 7.60 -1.93
C ALA A 12 17.32 6.14 -1.52
N VAL A 13 17.04 5.89 -0.24
CA VAL A 13 16.77 4.54 0.29
C VAL A 13 15.27 4.35 0.57
N PHE A 14 14.82 3.10 0.67
CA PHE A 14 13.41 2.74 0.86
C PHE A 14 12.75 3.48 2.04
N VAL A 15 13.48 3.63 3.14
CA VAL A 15 12.99 4.27 4.38
C VAL A 15 12.69 5.75 4.16
N ASP A 16 13.44 6.45 3.30
CA ASP A 16 13.27 7.88 3.05
C ASP A 16 11.89 8.20 2.48
N PHE A 17 11.28 7.26 1.76
CA PHE A 17 9.95 7.44 1.17
C PHE A 17 8.80 7.25 2.16
N LEU A 18 9.06 6.63 3.31
CA LEU A 18 8.10 6.38 4.37
C LEU A 18 8.24 7.35 5.55
N GLN A 19 9.35 8.09 5.61
CA GLN A 19 9.56 9.13 6.59
C GLN A 19 9.03 10.47 6.08
N SER A 20 8.45 11.26 6.98
CA SER A 20 8.05 12.63 6.72
C SER A 20 8.89 13.59 7.56
N ALA A 21 9.13 14.81 7.06
CA ALA A 21 9.77 15.87 7.84
C ALA A 21 9.00 16.16 9.15
N GLU A 22 7.68 16.00 9.12
CA GLU A 22 6.77 16.15 10.28
C GLU A 22 7.10 15.17 11.42
N ASP A 23 7.64 13.99 11.08
CA ASP A 23 8.04 12.98 12.07
C ASP A 23 9.15 13.49 12.98
N TYR A 24 9.90 14.52 12.60
CA TYR A 24 10.98 15.08 13.41
C TYR A 24 10.50 16.15 14.40
N TYR A 25 9.34 16.76 14.14
CA TYR A 25 8.76 17.81 14.99
C TYR A 25 7.95 17.25 16.17
N GLN A 26 7.54 15.99 16.09
CA GLN A 26 6.72 15.35 17.12
C GLN A 26 7.55 14.61 18.19
N SER A 27 6.89 14.13 19.25
CA SER A 27 7.52 13.25 20.24
C SER A 27 7.98 11.92 19.62
N PHE A 28 9.06 11.35 20.16
CA PHE A 28 9.67 10.12 19.62
C PHE A 28 8.72 8.91 19.64
N ILE A 29 7.89 8.78 20.69
CA ILE A 29 6.88 7.72 20.83
C ILE A 29 5.83 7.84 19.73
N TYR A 30 5.24 9.03 19.58
CA TYR A 30 4.21 9.31 18.59
C TYR A 30 4.71 9.06 17.16
N SER A 31 5.91 9.55 16.84
CA SER A 31 6.53 9.37 15.53
C SER A 31 6.79 7.89 15.21
N SER A 32 7.19 7.10 16.21
CA SER A 32 7.44 5.66 16.04
C SER A 32 6.14 4.89 15.74
N ILE A 33 5.05 5.22 16.44
CA ILE A 33 3.74 4.59 16.20
C ILE A 33 3.26 4.90 14.78
N ILE A 34 3.39 6.15 14.33
CA ILE A 34 3.03 6.53 12.95
C ILE A 34 3.89 5.81 11.93
N ARG A 35 5.20 5.68 12.14
CA ARG A 35 6.08 4.93 11.23
C ARG A 35 5.62 3.47 11.09
N ILE A 36 5.32 2.79 12.20
CA ILE A 36 4.77 1.42 12.19
C ILE A 36 3.46 1.36 11.41
N LEU A 37 2.55 2.32 11.65
CA LEU A 37 1.28 2.41 10.92
C LEU A 37 1.52 2.53 9.41
N ARG A 38 2.49 3.34 8.96
CA ARG A 38 2.83 3.49 7.53
C ARG A 38 3.33 2.19 6.91
N TYR A 39 4.16 1.42 7.62
CA TYR A 39 4.58 0.10 7.14
C TYR A 39 3.41 -0.88 7.01
N ILE A 40 2.48 -0.89 7.96
CA ILE A 40 1.26 -1.70 7.91
C ILE A 40 0.38 -1.26 6.73
N CYS A 41 0.13 0.04 6.58
CA CYS A 41 -0.62 0.59 5.46
C CYS A 41 0.01 0.30 4.10
N LEU A 42 1.35 0.28 4.00
CA LEU A 42 2.03 -0.12 2.77
C LEU A 42 1.75 -1.58 2.43
N ALA A 43 1.82 -2.49 3.41
CA ALA A 43 1.49 -3.90 3.20
C ALA A 43 0.02 -4.09 2.79
N ILE A 44 -0.92 -3.41 3.47
CA ILE A 44 -2.35 -3.45 3.15
C ILE A 44 -2.60 -2.91 1.74
N CYS A 45 -2.06 -1.73 1.42
CA CYS A 45 -2.20 -1.08 0.12
C CYS A 45 -1.73 -1.96 -1.03
N MET A 46 -0.74 -2.81 -0.81
CA MET A 46 -0.18 -3.67 -1.86
C MET A 46 -0.86 -5.04 -1.93
N LEU A 47 -1.17 -5.65 -0.78
CA LEU A 47 -1.52 -7.07 -0.69
C LEU A 47 -2.99 -7.34 -0.39
N ALA A 48 -3.75 -6.42 0.22
CA ALA A 48 -5.12 -6.69 0.66
C ALA A 48 -6.05 -7.21 -0.46
N PRO A 49 -6.14 -6.58 -1.64
CA PRO A 49 -7.01 -7.08 -2.71
C PRO A 49 -6.53 -8.43 -3.26
N ALA A 50 -5.21 -8.63 -3.35
CA ALA A 50 -4.64 -9.89 -3.83
C ALA A 50 -4.87 -11.05 -2.84
N ILE A 51 -4.74 -10.80 -1.54
CA ILE A 51 -5.05 -11.76 -0.47
C ILE A 51 -6.54 -12.14 -0.53
N TYR A 52 -7.44 -11.16 -0.70
CA TYR A 52 -8.87 -11.43 -0.83
C TYR A 52 -9.16 -12.36 -2.03
N VAL A 53 -8.58 -12.08 -3.19
CA VAL A 53 -8.73 -12.93 -4.39
C VAL A 53 -8.19 -14.33 -4.15
N ALA A 54 -7.00 -14.45 -3.53
CA ALA A 54 -6.38 -15.74 -3.25
C ALA A 54 -7.20 -16.61 -2.28
N LEU A 55 -7.72 -16.02 -1.20
CA LEU A 55 -8.51 -16.74 -0.18
C LEU A 55 -9.87 -17.17 -0.72
N THR A 56 -10.55 -16.28 -1.45
CA THR A 56 -11.90 -16.58 -1.97
C THR A 56 -11.88 -17.54 -3.17
N THR A 57 -10.76 -17.63 -3.90
CA THR A 57 -10.66 -18.46 -5.11
C THR A 57 -9.98 -19.81 -4.85
N PHE A 58 -8.90 -19.84 -4.05
CA PHE A 58 -8.08 -21.06 -3.88
C PHE A 58 -8.11 -21.66 -2.47
N HIS A 59 -8.28 -20.85 -1.43
CA HIS A 59 -8.10 -21.28 -0.04
C HIS A 59 -9.33 -20.93 0.83
N GLN A 60 -10.51 -21.38 0.40
CA GLN A 60 -11.76 -21.12 1.11
C GLN A 60 -11.77 -21.76 2.50
N ASP A 61 -11.10 -22.90 2.67
CA ASP A 61 -11.00 -23.64 3.94
C ASP A 61 -10.27 -22.87 5.05
N MET A 62 -9.50 -21.83 4.71
CA MET A 62 -8.82 -20.97 5.69
C MET A 62 -9.74 -19.94 6.34
N ILE A 63 -10.94 -19.72 5.77
CA ILE A 63 -11.91 -18.75 6.28
C ILE A 63 -12.86 -19.48 7.25
N PRO A 64 -13.10 -18.94 8.46
CA PRO A 64 -14.10 -19.48 9.37
C PRO A 64 -15.43 -19.70 8.65
N THR A 65 -16.04 -20.87 8.81
CA THR A 65 -17.25 -21.29 8.07
C THR A 65 -18.39 -20.28 8.16
N VAL A 66 -18.58 -19.62 9.30
CA VAL A 66 -19.60 -18.56 9.48
C VAL A 66 -19.34 -17.35 8.56
N LEU A 67 -18.08 -16.94 8.43
CA LEU A 67 -17.69 -15.85 7.53
C LEU A 67 -17.76 -16.27 6.08
N LEU A 68 -17.37 -17.52 5.76
CA LEU A 68 -17.47 -18.07 4.41
C LEU A 68 -18.93 -18.11 3.94
N LEU A 69 -19.86 -18.59 4.78
CA LEU A 69 -21.29 -18.60 4.46
C LEU A 69 -21.82 -17.19 4.19
N SER A 70 -21.44 -16.23 5.04
CA SER A 70 -21.81 -14.81 4.86
C SER A 70 -21.24 -14.24 3.55
N LEU A 71 -19.99 -14.56 3.21
CA LEU A 71 -19.36 -14.16 1.96
C LEU A 71 -20.04 -14.81 0.75
N SER A 72 -20.38 -16.08 0.83
CA SER A 72 -21.05 -16.81 -0.25
C SER A 72 -22.44 -16.23 -0.53
N ALA A 73 -23.20 -15.89 0.52
CA ALA A 73 -24.49 -15.23 0.39
C ALA A 73 -24.37 -13.83 -0.22
N GLN A 74 -23.33 -13.06 0.14
CA GLN A 74 -23.09 -11.74 -0.48
C GLN A 74 -22.57 -11.81 -1.92
N ARG A 75 -22.17 -12.99 -2.39
CA ARG A 75 -21.79 -13.24 -3.78
C ARG A 75 -22.91 -13.94 -4.57
N GLU A 76 -24.00 -14.29 -3.90
CA GLU A 76 -25.19 -14.87 -4.54
C GLU A 76 -25.86 -13.81 -5.42
N GLY A 77 -25.56 -13.85 -6.73
CA GLY A 77 -26.03 -12.86 -7.71
C GLY A 77 -24.93 -12.04 -8.37
N VAL A 78 -23.68 -12.09 -7.89
CA VAL A 78 -22.55 -11.43 -8.54
C VAL A 78 -22.01 -12.33 -9.66
N PRO A 79 -22.07 -11.93 -10.94
CA PRO A 79 -21.73 -12.80 -12.08
C PRO A 79 -20.23 -12.93 -12.30
N PHE A 80 -19.41 -12.10 -11.66
CA PHE A 80 -17.98 -12.02 -11.88
C PHE A 80 -17.16 -12.76 -10.82
N PRO A 81 -16.03 -13.37 -11.20
CA PRO A 81 -15.07 -13.91 -10.25
C PRO A 81 -14.36 -12.78 -9.48
N ALA A 82 -13.86 -13.10 -8.28
CA ALA A 82 -13.23 -12.13 -7.38
C ALA A 82 -12.08 -11.34 -8.03
N PHE A 83 -11.34 -11.97 -8.95
CA PHE A 83 -10.30 -11.29 -9.73
C PHE A 83 -10.87 -10.14 -10.58
N ILE A 84 -11.97 -10.37 -11.30
CA ILE A 84 -12.59 -9.34 -12.15
C ILE A 84 -13.23 -8.25 -11.29
N GLU A 85 -13.90 -8.63 -10.20
CA GLU A 85 -14.43 -7.67 -9.21
C GLU A 85 -13.31 -6.72 -8.71
N ALA A 86 -12.15 -7.28 -8.35
CA ALA A 86 -11.00 -6.50 -7.86
C ALA A 86 -10.42 -5.60 -8.95
N MET A 87 -10.28 -6.10 -10.18
CA MET A 87 -9.77 -5.29 -11.30
C MET A 87 -10.67 -4.11 -11.62
N ILE A 88 -11.98 -4.30 -11.69
CA ILE A 88 -12.93 -3.22 -11.94
C ILE A 88 -12.81 -2.16 -10.85
N MET A 89 -12.89 -2.56 -9.58
CA MET A 89 -12.88 -1.63 -8.46
C MET A 89 -11.55 -0.90 -8.29
N GLU A 90 -10.42 -1.58 -8.47
CA GLU A 90 -9.09 -0.96 -8.40
C GLU A 90 -8.86 0.03 -9.54
N VAL A 91 -9.28 -0.30 -10.77
CA VAL A 91 -9.19 0.62 -11.93
C VAL A 91 -10.06 1.84 -11.72
N VAL A 92 -11.32 1.65 -11.30
CA VAL A 92 -12.24 2.75 -10.97
C VAL A 92 -11.61 3.67 -9.92
N PHE A 93 -11.03 3.09 -8.85
CA PHE A 93 -10.43 3.89 -7.79
C PHE A 93 -9.21 4.70 -8.28
N GLU A 94 -8.37 4.13 -9.14
CA GLU A 94 -7.25 4.88 -9.73
C GLU A 94 -7.73 6.00 -10.67
N ILE A 95 -8.80 5.78 -11.45
CA ILE A 95 -9.42 6.83 -12.27
C ILE A 95 -9.92 7.98 -11.39
N LEU A 96 -10.64 7.66 -10.31
CA LEU A 96 -11.15 8.66 -9.36
C LEU A 96 -10.02 9.45 -8.72
N ARG A 97 -8.94 8.78 -8.32
CA ARG A 97 -7.77 9.43 -7.74
C ARG A 97 -7.07 10.36 -8.72
N GLU A 98 -6.83 9.90 -9.95
CA GLU A 98 -6.15 10.70 -10.96
C GLU A 98 -6.99 11.92 -11.39
N ALA A 99 -8.31 11.76 -11.48
CA ALA A 99 -9.23 12.87 -11.67
C ALA A 99 -9.19 13.86 -10.49
N GLY A 100 -9.23 13.35 -9.25
CA GLY A 100 -9.22 14.16 -8.04
C GLY A 100 -7.95 15.01 -7.88
N LEU A 101 -6.80 14.48 -8.29
CA LEU A 101 -5.51 15.19 -8.21
C LEU A 101 -5.35 16.31 -9.25
N ARG A 102 -6.06 16.23 -10.38
CA ARG A 102 -5.97 17.20 -11.48
C ARG A 102 -6.96 18.35 -11.35
N MET A 103 -7.98 18.21 -10.52
CA MET A 103 -9.02 19.21 -10.33
C MET A 103 -8.65 20.21 -9.23
N PRO A 104 -9.23 21.43 -9.24
CA PRO A 104 -9.13 22.35 -8.11
C PRO A 104 -9.61 21.69 -6.81
N ARG A 105 -9.01 22.00 -5.66
CA ARG A 105 -9.24 21.28 -4.38
C ARG A 105 -10.71 21.03 -4.03
N THR A 106 -11.58 22.04 -4.19
CA THR A 106 -13.01 21.94 -3.89
C THR A 106 -13.74 20.98 -4.83
N VAL A 107 -13.38 20.99 -6.11
CA VAL A 107 -13.94 20.09 -7.13
C VAL A 107 -13.37 18.67 -6.98
N GLY A 108 -12.07 18.52 -6.73
CA GLY A 108 -11.42 17.23 -6.52
C GLY A 108 -11.96 16.47 -5.32
N GLN A 109 -12.26 17.18 -4.21
CA GLN A 109 -12.95 16.59 -3.06
C GLN A 109 -14.37 16.13 -3.42
N ALA A 110 -15.16 16.96 -4.11
CA ALA A 110 -16.50 16.59 -4.54
C ALA A 110 -16.50 15.36 -5.46
N VAL A 111 -15.60 15.30 -6.45
CA VAL A 111 -15.44 14.15 -7.35
C VAL A 111 -15.04 12.89 -6.57
N SER A 112 -14.15 13.01 -5.58
CA SER A 112 -13.72 11.86 -4.77
C SER A 112 -14.85 11.32 -3.89
N ILE A 113 -15.65 12.21 -3.28
CA ILE A 113 -16.80 11.82 -2.42
C ILE A 113 -17.90 11.18 -3.27
N VAL A 114 -18.32 11.87 -4.34
CA VAL A 114 -19.38 11.40 -5.23
C VAL A 114 -18.93 10.10 -5.91
N GLY A 115 -17.71 10.06 -6.44
CA GLY A 115 -17.17 8.87 -7.08
C GLY A 115 -17.10 7.66 -6.15
N SER A 116 -16.60 7.83 -4.92
CA SER A 116 -16.45 6.70 -3.99
C SER A 116 -17.79 6.15 -3.51
N ILE A 117 -18.74 7.03 -3.16
CA ILE A 117 -20.05 6.61 -2.64
C ILE A 117 -20.95 6.12 -3.77
N VAL A 118 -21.10 6.91 -4.84
CA VAL A 118 -22.04 6.59 -5.92
C VAL A 118 -21.56 5.36 -6.70
N ILE A 119 -20.27 5.26 -7.05
CA ILE A 119 -19.80 4.09 -7.80
C ILE A 119 -19.76 2.86 -6.91
N GLY A 120 -19.34 2.99 -5.64
CA GLY A 120 -19.32 1.87 -4.70
C GLY A 120 -20.72 1.31 -4.45
N GLN A 121 -21.71 2.16 -4.18
CA GLN A 121 -23.09 1.74 -3.95
C GLN A 121 -23.74 1.20 -5.23
N ALA A 122 -23.64 1.92 -6.35
CA ALA A 122 -24.23 1.48 -7.61
C ALA A 122 -23.64 0.16 -8.09
N ALA A 123 -22.35 -0.09 -7.87
CA ALA A 123 -21.72 -1.36 -8.26
C ALA A 123 -22.21 -2.54 -7.42
N VAL A 124 -22.52 -2.32 -6.13
CA VAL A 124 -23.14 -3.33 -5.25
C VAL A 124 -24.60 -3.55 -5.59
N GLU A 125 -25.38 -2.48 -5.79
CA GLU A 125 -26.81 -2.56 -6.15
C GLU A 125 -27.03 -3.21 -7.53
N ALA A 126 -26.12 -2.97 -8.47
CA ALA A 126 -26.13 -3.62 -9.78
C ALA A 126 -25.62 -5.08 -9.74
N ASN A 127 -25.24 -5.59 -8.56
CA ASN A 127 -24.60 -6.89 -8.37
C ASN A 127 -23.37 -7.11 -9.26
N ILE A 128 -22.65 -6.05 -9.62
CA ILE A 128 -21.43 -6.15 -10.43
C ILE A 128 -20.25 -6.56 -9.53
N VAL A 129 -20.23 -6.08 -8.29
CA VAL A 129 -19.21 -6.37 -7.28
C VAL A 129 -19.85 -6.68 -5.94
N SER A 130 -19.19 -7.53 -5.14
CA SER A 130 -19.64 -7.83 -3.78
C SER A 130 -19.35 -6.66 -2.81
N ALA A 131 -20.20 -6.51 -1.79
CA ALA A 131 -20.01 -5.49 -0.75
C ALA A 131 -18.65 -5.63 -0.04
N VAL A 132 -18.18 -6.87 0.17
CA VAL A 132 -16.86 -7.10 0.77
C VAL A 132 -15.73 -6.61 -0.13
N MET A 133 -15.83 -6.80 -1.45
CA MET A 133 -14.82 -6.25 -2.35
C MET A 133 -14.71 -4.72 -2.24
N VAL A 134 -15.84 -4.02 -2.15
CA VAL A 134 -15.85 -2.56 -1.96
C VAL A 134 -15.16 -2.16 -0.66
N ILE A 135 -15.38 -2.90 0.44
CA ILE A 135 -14.71 -2.65 1.71
C ILE A 135 -13.19 -2.87 1.59
N VAL A 136 -12.76 -3.96 0.95
CA VAL A 136 -11.34 -4.27 0.74
C VAL A 136 -10.66 -3.16 -0.06
N VAL A 137 -11.27 -2.71 -1.15
CA VAL A 137 -10.72 -1.63 -1.98
C VAL A 137 -10.73 -0.30 -1.23
N ALA A 138 -11.76 0.02 -0.44
CA ALA A 138 -11.80 1.23 0.38
C ALA A 138 -10.67 1.28 1.43
N ILE A 139 -10.40 0.17 2.11
CA ILE A 139 -9.29 0.07 3.08
C ILE A 139 -7.94 0.25 2.36
N THR A 140 -7.78 -0.38 1.20
CA THR A 140 -6.58 -0.31 0.36
C THR A 140 -6.33 1.12 -0.12
N ALA A 141 -7.38 1.78 -0.60
CA ALA A 141 -7.42 3.18 -0.99
C ALA A 141 -6.97 4.13 0.12
N ILE A 142 -7.59 4.03 1.30
CA ILE A 142 -7.27 4.86 2.47
C ILE A 142 -5.80 4.64 2.89
N SER A 143 -5.37 3.38 2.91
CA SER A 143 -3.98 3.01 3.24
C SER A 143 -2.97 3.62 2.27
N SER A 144 -3.34 3.77 1.00
CA SER A 144 -2.46 4.38 -0.01
C SER A 144 -2.20 5.88 0.21
N PHE A 145 -3.10 6.60 0.88
CA PHE A 145 -2.94 8.02 1.21
C PHE A 145 -2.05 8.26 2.44
N VAL A 146 -1.76 7.21 3.21
CA VAL A 146 -0.86 7.27 4.37
C VAL A 146 0.61 7.34 3.93
N ILE A 147 0.92 6.97 2.69
CA ILE A 147 2.26 7.01 2.11
C ILE A 147 2.63 8.49 1.82
N PRO A 148 3.66 9.06 2.47
CA PRO A 148 3.98 10.49 2.35
C PRO A 148 4.44 10.90 0.94
N SER A 149 5.16 10.01 0.25
CA SER A 149 5.68 10.28 -1.09
C SER A 149 4.74 9.75 -2.18
N TYR A 150 4.14 10.67 -2.93
CA TYR A 150 3.28 10.31 -4.07
C TYR A 150 4.02 9.51 -5.15
N THR A 151 5.27 9.91 -5.45
CA THR A 151 6.11 9.22 -6.44
C THR A 151 6.42 7.79 -6.04
N PHE A 152 6.56 7.52 -4.73
CA PHE A 152 6.73 6.17 -4.20
C PHE A 152 5.43 5.37 -4.17
N ALA A 153 4.27 6.04 -4.03
CA ALA A 153 2.99 5.36 -4.11
C ALA A 153 2.73 4.76 -5.49
N ILE A 154 3.17 5.39 -6.60
CA ILE A 154 2.95 4.90 -7.98
C ILE A 154 3.41 3.43 -8.19
N PRO A 155 4.69 3.06 -7.95
CA PRO A 155 5.14 1.69 -8.14
C PRO A 155 4.40 0.69 -7.25
N ILE A 156 4.02 1.08 -6.02
CA ILE A 156 3.21 0.22 -5.13
C ILE A 156 1.85 -0.09 -5.75
N ARG A 157 1.22 0.88 -6.42
CA ARG A 157 -0.05 0.64 -7.12
C ARG A 157 0.11 -0.33 -8.28
N ILE A 158 1.18 -0.19 -9.06
CA ILE A 158 1.45 -1.09 -10.20
C ILE A 158 1.70 -2.51 -9.67
N LEU A 159 2.49 -2.63 -8.60
CA LEU A 159 2.74 -3.91 -7.93
C LEU A 159 1.45 -4.56 -7.42
N ARG A 160 0.51 -3.77 -6.87
CA ARG A 160 -0.80 -4.29 -6.44
C ARG A 160 -1.55 -4.98 -7.59
N PHE A 161 -1.61 -4.38 -8.79
CA PHE A 161 -2.22 -5.03 -9.96
C PHE A 161 -1.50 -6.32 -10.33
N ALA A 162 -0.17 -6.33 -10.29
CA ALA A 162 0.62 -7.54 -10.53
C ALA A 162 0.34 -8.64 -9.49
N PHE A 163 0.26 -8.29 -8.20
CA PHE A 163 -0.07 -9.23 -7.13
C PHE A 163 -1.47 -9.79 -7.25
N ILE A 164 -2.46 -8.99 -7.66
CA ILE A 164 -3.82 -9.49 -7.91
C ILE A 164 -3.80 -10.52 -9.05
N GLY A 165 -3.05 -10.27 -10.13
CA GLY A 165 -2.85 -11.24 -11.22
C GLY A 165 -2.18 -12.54 -10.74
N ILE A 166 -1.09 -12.43 -9.99
CA ILE A 166 -0.38 -13.60 -9.44
C ILE A 166 -1.30 -14.39 -8.48
N ALA A 167 -2.07 -13.71 -7.63
CA ALA A 167 -3.04 -14.32 -6.72
C ALA A 167 -4.15 -15.06 -7.48
N ALA A 168 -4.62 -14.52 -8.61
CA ALA A 168 -5.62 -15.17 -9.44
C ALA A 168 -5.10 -16.42 -10.16
N MET A 169 -3.79 -16.50 -10.45
CA MET A 169 -3.19 -17.65 -11.12
C MET A 169 -2.73 -18.75 -10.14
N PHE A 170 -2.14 -18.36 -9.01
CA PHE A 170 -1.42 -19.28 -8.12
C PHE A 170 -1.85 -19.18 -6.65
N GLY A 171 -2.89 -18.39 -6.33
CA GLY A 171 -3.41 -18.22 -4.98
C GLY A 171 -2.38 -17.67 -3.98
N VAL A 172 -2.47 -18.16 -2.74
CA VAL A 172 -1.57 -17.75 -1.64
C VAL A 172 -0.12 -18.15 -1.91
N TYR A 173 0.11 -19.28 -2.56
CA TYR A 173 1.46 -19.70 -2.96
C TYR A 173 2.10 -18.73 -3.97
N GLY A 174 1.33 -18.25 -4.94
CA GLY A 174 1.79 -17.19 -5.84
C GLY A 174 2.17 -15.92 -5.11
N LEU A 175 1.36 -15.51 -4.14
CA LEU A 175 1.62 -14.32 -3.33
C LEU A 175 2.93 -14.44 -2.54
N THR A 176 3.19 -15.58 -1.90
CA THR A 176 4.44 -15.77 -1.13
C THR A 176 5.66 -15.71 -2.05
N VAL A 177 5.61 -16.39 -3.20
CA VAL A 177 6.69 -16.36 -4.19
C VAL A 177 6.88 -14.95 -4.76
N GLY A 178 5.79 -14.25 -5.09
CA GLY A 178 5.84 -12.88 -5.61
C GLY A 178 6.44 -11.89 -4.60
N ILE A 179 6.10 -12.03 -3.32
CA ILE A 179 6.69 -11.22 -2.25
C ILE A 179 8.19 -11.51 -2.14
N LEU A 180 8.61 -12.78 -2.19
CA LEU A 180 10.03 -13.15 -2.17
C LEU A 180 10.79 -12.58 -3.38
N MET A 181 10.23 -12.67 -4.58
CA MET A 181 10.83 -12.07 -5.78
C MET A 181 10.97 -10.55 -5.64
N LEU A 182 9.96 -9.88 -5.10
CA LEU A 182 10.01 -8.45 -4.82
C LEU A 182 11.15 -8.13 -3.84
N PHE A 183 11.28 -8.88 -2.74
CA PHE A 183 12.39 -8.67 -1.80
C PHE A 183 13.76 -8.90 -2.44
N VAL A 184 13.93 -9.95 -3.24
CA VAL A 184 15.18 -10.22 -3.95
C VAL A 184 15.52 -9.06 -4.89
N HIS A 185 14.54 -8.57 -5.66
CA HIS A 185 14.72 -7.43 -6.55
C HIS A 185 15.14 -6.17 -5.78
N LEU A 186 14.46 -5.85 -4.68
CA LEU A 186 14.77 -4.68 -3.85
C LEU A 186 16.15 -4.75 -3.19
N ASN A 187 16.64 -5.95 -2.85
CA ASN A 187 17.99 -6.14 -2.31
C ASN A 187 19.09 -5.93 -3.36
N GLY A 188 18.79 -6.20 -4.63
CA GLY A 188 19.72 -5.97 -5.75
C GLY A 188 19.80 -4.51 -6.22
N LEU A 189 18.90 -3.64 -5.75
CA LEU A 189 18.89 -2.23 -6.12
C LEU A 189 19.92 -1.43 -5.31
N HIS A 190 20.70 -0.60 -6.00
CA HIS A 190 21.64 0.34 -5.40
C HIS A 190 21.36 1.77 -5.85
N SER A 191 21.35 2.70 -4.91
CA SER A 191 21.28 4.14 -5.16
C SER A 191 22.65 4.76 -4.85
N PHE A 192 23.37 5.22 -5.88
CA PHE A 192 24.69 5.86 -5.73
C PHE A 192 25.66 5.04 -4.86
N GLY A 193 25.69 3.72 -5.06
CA GLY A 193 26.53 2.79 -4.30
C GLY A 193 25.99 2.34 -2.94
N VAL A 194 24.86 2.90 -2.47
CA VAL A 194 24.20 2.47 -1.22
C VAL A 194 23.05 1.50 -1.55
N PRO A 195 22.94 0.34 -0.89
CA PRO A 195 21.81 -0.57 -1.09
C PRO A 195 20.47 0.12 -0.80
N TYR A 196 19.48 -0.07 -1.69
CA TYR A 196 18.18 0.58 -1.60
C TYR A 196 17.40 0.21 -0.32
N LEU A 197 17.55 -1.03 0.14
CA LEU A 197 16.98 -1.51 1.40
C LEU A 197 17.83 -1.15 2.62
N SER A 198 18.86 -0.30 2.52
CA SER A 198 19.57 0.17 3.72
C SER A 198 18.60 0.94 4.63
N PRO A 199 18.57 0.68 5.96
CA PRO A 199 19.50 -0.14 6.77
C PRO A 199 19.01 -1.59 7.06
N PHE A 200 18.01 -2.09 6.35
CA PHE A 200 17.57 -3.49 6.45
C PHE A 200 18.58 -4.46 5.83
N ALA A 201 19.16 -4.11 4.69
CA ALA A 201 20.16 -4.94 3.99
C ALA A 201 21.55 -4.87 4.64
N ASN A 202 21.97 -3.69 5.10
CA ASN A 202 23.22 -3.48 5.82
C ASN A 202 22.94 -3.34 7.31
N TYR A 203 23.07 -4.44 8.07
CA TYR A 203 22.80 -4.45 9.51
C TYR A 203 23.83 -3.60 10.29
N LYS A 204 23.60 -2.28 10.35
CA LYS A 204 24.24 -1.36 11.29
C LYS A 204 23.23 -0.99 12.36
N SER A 205 23.40 -1.52 13.57
CA SER A 205 22.47 -1.33 14.70
C SER A 205 22.18 0.15 15.03
N SER A 206 23.09 1.07 14.68
CA SER A 206 22.88 2.52 14.86
C SER A 206 21.91 3.14 13.84
N GLU A 207 21.81 2.61 12.62
CA GLU A 207 20.99 3.16 11.53
C GLU A 207 19.57 2.56 11.53
N GLN A 208 19.41 1.30 11.96
CA GLN A 208 18.08 0.67 12.13
C GLN A 208 17.23 1.36 13.21
N ARG A 209 17.87 1.96 14.21
CA ARG A 209 17.25 2.72 15.30
C ARG A 209 16.65 4.07 14.86
N ASP A 210 16.76 4.45 13.60
CA ASP A 210 15.96 5.56 13.05
C ASP A 210 15.11 5.12 11.86
N ALA A 211 15.20 3.85 11.43
CA ALA A 211 14.43 3.36 10.28
C ALA A 211 13.00 2.91 10.63
N ILE A 212 12.86 2.12 11.70
CA ILE A 212 11.55 1.62 12.16
C ILE A 212 11.06 2.41 13.38
N LEU A 213 11.90 2.48 14.43
CA LEU A 213 11.59 3.17 15.68
C LEU A 213 12.39 4.48 15.72
N ARG A 214 11.85 5.54 16.30
CA ARG A 214 12.57 6.81 16.53
C ARG A 214 13.05 6.86 17.97
N PHE A 215 14.37 6.87 18.18
CA PHE A 215 14.98 7.05 19.50
C PHE A 215 15.29 8.53 19.81
N PRO A 216 15.40 8.92 21.10
CA PRO A 216 15.66 10.31 21.49
C PRO A 216 16.99 10.86 20.98
N TYR A 217 16.99 12.12 20.57
CA TYR A 217 18.11 12.82 19.91
C TYR A 217 19.44 12.78 20.70
N ARG A 218 19.39 12.73 22.04
CA ARG A 218 20.58 12.61 22.90
C ARG A 218 21.32 11.28 22.75
N THR A 219 20.63 10.19 22.44
CA THR A 219 21.26 8.86 22.26
C THR A 219 21.94 8.75 20.90
N ASN A 220 21.39 9.38 19.85
CA ASN A 220 21.98 9.38 18.52
C ASN A 220 23.30 10.20 18.41
N LYS A 221 23.44 11.29 19.20
CA LYS A 221 24.70 12.07 19.26
C LYS A 221 25.87 11.31 19.92
N LYS A 222 25.60 10.35 20.81
CA LYS A 222 26.64 9.59 21.51
C LYS A 222 27.34 8.56 20.63
N HIS A 223 26.67 8.08 19.58
CA HIS A 223 27.24 7.12 18.63
C HIS A 223 27.87 7.75 17.38
N ARG A 224 27.47 8.96 16.97
CA ARG A 224 28.14 9.68 15.86
C ARG A 224 29.56 10.17 16.19
N LYS A 225 30.00 10.07 17.45
CA LYS A 225 31.33 10.47 17.93
C LYS A 225 32.28 9.30 18.18
N ASN A 226 31.84 8.06 18.01
CA ASN A 226 32.67 6.85 18.18
C ASN A 226 32.77 6.09 16.86
#